data_AF-A0A2E3D520-F1
#
_entry.id   AF-A0A2E3D520-F1
#
_cell.length_a   1.000
_cell.length_b   1.000
_cell.length_c   1.000
_cell.angle_alpha   90.00
_cell.angle_beta   90.00
_cell.angle_gamma   90.00
#
_symmetry.space_group_name_H-M   'P 1'
#
loop_
_entity.id
_entity.type
_entity.pdbx_description
1 polymer ?
#
loop_
_entity_poly.entity_id
_entity_poly.type
_entity_poly.pdbx_seq_one_letter_code
_entity_poly.pdbx_strand_id
1 'polypeptide(L)'
;MIDKIPSSLQKLITLSDIASAQKPVKDEDYFQLKRDYQNLVNAVTAMLTAINGGEFSPLEGAGSPEGVITANYSLLYIDTDVNQLHYNPTYGADTGWIAL
;
A
#
# COMPACT_ATOMS: atom_id res chain seq x y z
N MET A 1 27.30 -9.53 -0.63
CA MET A 1 26.33 -8.47 -0.29
C MET A 1 24.98 -8.72 -0.98
N ILE A 2 24.55 -9.99 -1.04
CA ILE A 2 23.24 -10.45 -1.57
C ILE A 2 22.25 -10.68 -0.40
N ASP A 3 22.75 -10.62 0.84
CA ASP A 3 22.10 -11.10 2.06
C ASP A 3 21.01 -10.18 2.62
N LYS A 4 20.61 -9.16 1.85
CA LYS A 4 19.55 -8.22 2.23
C LYS A 4 18.47 -8.05 1.15
N ILE A 5 18.45 -8.95 0.18
CA ILE A 5 17.36 -8.97 -0.80
C ILE A 5 16.16 -9.69 -0.14
N PRO A 6 14.98 -9.03 -0.03
CA PRO A 6 13.74 -9.66 0.42
C PRO A 6 13.52 -11.00 -0.28
N SER A 7 13.02 -12.02 0.43
CA SER A 7 12.86 -13.39 -0.10
C SER A 7 12.05 -13.46 -1.39
N SER A 8 11.12 -12.52 -1.60
CA SER A 8 10.37 -12.32 -2.84
C SER A 8 11.24 -11.96 -4.05
N LEU A 9 12.32 -11.21 -3.82
CA LEU A 9 13.28 -10.78 -4.85
C LEU A 9 14.43 -11.78 -5.03
N GLN A 10 14.72 -12.64 -4.04
CA GLN A 10 15.65 -13.77 -4.22
C GLN A 10 15.11 -14.80 -5.24
N LYS A 11 13.79 -15.01 -5.26
CA LYS A 11 13.13 -15.85 -6.29
C LYS A 11 13.30 -15.33 -7.72
N LEU A 12 13.63 -14.05 -7.91
CA LEU A 12 13.81 -13.46 -9.24
C LEU A 12 15.18 -13.79 -9.87
N ILE A 13 16.12 -14.32 -9.09
CA ILE A 13 17.51 -14.61 -9.52
C ILE A 13 17.63 -15.99 -10.23
N THR A 14 16.56 -16.79 -10.29
CA THR A 14 16.61 -18.22 -10.66
C THR A 14 16.36 -18.54 -12.14
N LEU A 15 16.30 -17.56 -13.05
CA LEU A 15 16.14 -17.84 -14.49
C LEU A 15 17.23 -18.78 -15.03
N SER A 16 18.44 -18.70 -14.47
CA SER A 16 19.58 -19.57 -14.79
C SER A 16 19.34 -21.03 -14.38
N ASP A 17 18.70 -21.27 -13.23
CA ASP A 17 18.48 -22.59 -12.66
C ASP A 17 17.33 -23.32 -13.37
N ILE A 18 16.26 -22.58 -13.70
CA ILE A 18 15.09 -23.09 -14.44
C ILE A 18 15.52 -23.65 -15.81
N ALA A 19 16.52 -23.07 -16.49
CA ALA A 19 16.96 -23.52 -17.80
C ALA A 19 17.47 -24.99 -17.82
N SER A 20 17.96 -25.50 -16.69
CA SER A 20 18.59 -26.82 -16.56
C SER A 20 17.66 -27.94 -16.04
N ALA A 21 16.47 -27.61 -15.53
CA ALA A 21 15.56 -28.58 -14.91
C ALA A 21 14.80 -29.48 -15.91
N GLN A 22 14.24 -30.59 -15.42
CA GLN A 22 13.33 -31.46 -16.19
C GLN A 22 12.06 -30.68 -16.57
N LYS A 23 11.54 -30.91 -17.79
CA LYS A 23 10.39 -30.20 -18.39
C LYS A 23 9.17 -30.02 -17.46
N PRO A 24 8.67 -31.04 -16.72
CA PRO A 24 7.54 -30.85 -15.81
C PRO A 24 7.83 -29.90 -14.64
N VAL A 25 9.06 -29.90 -14.12
CA VAL A 25 9.50 -28.98 -13.05
C VAL A 25 9.59 -27.55 -13.59
N LYS A 26 10.08 -27.38 -14.82
CA LYS A 26 10.09 -26.09 -15.52
C LYS A 26 8.69 -25.51 -15.69
N ASP A 27 7.72 -26.36 -16.04
CA ASP A 27 6.34 -25.93 -16.22
C ASP A 27 5.72 -25.50 -14.88
N GLU A 28 5.92 -26.27 -13.81
CA GLU A 28 5.43 -25.93 -12.46
C GLU A 28 6.06 -24.63 -11.90
N ASP A 29 7.39 -24.50 -12.00
CA ASP A 29 8.11 -23.28 -11.59
C ASP A 29 7.67 -22.07 -12.43
N TYR A 30 7.43 -22.26 -13.73
CA TYR A 30 6.91 -21.22 -14.61
C TYR A 30 5.49 -20.79 -14.23
N PHE A 31 4.59 -21.73 -13.93
CA PHE A 31 3.24 -21.41 -13.44
C PHE A 31 3.28 -20.67 -12.10
N GLN A 32 4.17 -21.09 -11.19
CA GLN A 32 4.35 -20.44 -9.90
C GLN A 32 4.88 -19.02 -10.05
N LEU A 33 5.88 -18.81 -10.92
CA LEU A 33 6.39 -17.48 -11.24
C LEU A 33 5.33 -16.59 -11.87
N LYS A 34 4.52 -17.13 -12.79
CA LYS A 34 3.41 -16.38 -13.41
C LYS A 34 2.38 -15.94 -12.37
N ARG A 35 2.03 -16.81 -11.43
CA ARG A 35 1.11 -16.47 -10.32
C ARG A 35 1.70 -15.39 -9.42
N ASP A 36 2.97 -15.54 -9.04
CA ASP A 36 3.67 -14.57 -8.18
C ASP A 36 3.76 -13.19 -8.87
N TYR A 37 4.03 -13.17 -10.19
CA TYR A 37 3.99 -11.95 -10.99
C TYR A 37 2.61 -11.30 -11.01
N GLN A 38 1.55 -12.07 -11.23
CA GLN A 38 0.17 -11.54 -11.22
C GLN A 38 -0.21 -10.96 -9.85
N ASN A 39 0.16 -11.64 -8.77
CA ASN A 39 -0.07 -11.14 -7.41
C ASN A 39 0.67 -9.82 -7.16
N LEU A 40 1.92 -9.72 -7.62
CA LEU A 40 2.70 -8.49 -7.53
C LEU A 40 2.05 -7.35 -8.31
N VAL A 41 1.64 -7.60 -9.56
CA VAL A 41 0.95 -6.60 -10.39
C VAL A 41 -0.31 -6.11 -9.69
N ASN A 42 -1.14 -7.02 -9.17
CA ASN A 42 -2.36 -6.66 -8.45
C ASN A 42 -2.08 -5.80 -7.20
N ALA A 43 -1.07 -6.16 -6.41
CA ALA A 43 -0.67 -5.41 -5.23
C ALA A 43 -0.19 -3.99 -5.59
N VAL A 44 0.64 -3.86 -6.64
CA VAL A 44 1.13 -2.56 -7.13
C VAL A 44 -0.03 -1.71 -7.65
N THR A 45 -0.96 -2.29 -8.42
CA THR A 45 -2.15 -1.57 -8.91
C THR A 45 -3.04 -1.08 -7.77
N ALA A 46 -3.27 -1.89 -6.74
CA ALA A 46 -4.03 -1.49 -5.56
C ALA A 46 -3.35 -0.33 -4.82
N MET A 47 -2.02 -0.39 -4.62
CA MET A 47 -1.27 0.71 -4.02
C MET A 47 -1.33 1.99 -4.85
N LEU A 48 -1.15 1.92 -6.18
CA LEU A 48 -1.28 3.10 -7.03
C LEU A 48 -2.68 3.70 -6.96
N THR A 49 -3.71 2.86 -6.87
CA THR A 49 -5.10 3.32 -6.74
C THR A 49 -5.31 4.07 -5.43
N ALA A 50 -4.83 3.52 -4.31
CA ALA A 50 -4.90 4.18 -2.99
C ALA A 50 -4.14 5.51 -2.96
N ILE A 51 -2.94 5.57 -3.54
CA ILE A 51 -2.13 6.79 -3.64
C ILE A 51 -2.85 7.85 -4.48
N ASN A 52 -3.29 7.49 -5.69
CA ASN A 52 -3.96 8.42 -6.60
C ASN A 52 -5.36 8.81 -6.12
N GLY A 53 -6.01 7.95 -5.34
CA GLY A 53 -7.28 8.22 -4.67
C GLY A 53 -7.16 9.13 -3.46
N GLY A 54 -5.93 9.50 -3.06
CA GLY A 54 -5.69 10.44 -1.96
C GLY A 54 -5.81 9.82 -0.57
N GLU A 55 -5.80 8.49 -0.42
CA GLU A 55 -5.95 7.86 0.90
C GLU A 55 -4.81 8.24 1.87
N PHE A 56 -3.65 8.62 1.33
CA PHE A 56 -2.47 9.09 2.08
C PHE A 56 -2.35 10.62 2.13
N SER A 57 -3.28 11.35 1.51
CA SER A 57 -3.32 12.81 1.54
C SER A 57 -4.17 13.30 2.72
N PRO A 58 -3.84 14.46 3.32
CA PRO A 58 -4.74 15.11 4.28
C PRO A 58 -6.10 15.33 3.64
N LEU A 59 -7.15 15.11 4.41
CA LEU A 59 -8.51 15.48 4.01
C LEU A 59 -8.70 16.99 4.25
N GLU A 60 -9.62 17.60 3.52
CA GLU A 60 -9.95 19.02 3.67
C GLU A 60 -11.47 19.21 3.66
N GLY A 61 -11.95 20.17 4.45
CA GLY A 61 -13.38 20.46 4.56
C GLY A 61 -13.66 21.67 5.45
N ALA A 62 -14.92 22.06 5.50
CA ALA A 62 -15.40 23.19 6.30
C ALA A 62 -15.92 22.71 7.66
N GLY A 63 -15.36 23.24 8.74
CA GLY A 63 -15.75 22.95 10.12
C GLY A 63 -15.09 21.72 10.72
N SER A 64 -15.44 21.44 11.98
CA SER A 64 -14.85 20.36 12.79
C SER A 64 -15.02 18.98 12.12
N PRO A 65 -13.96 18.15 12.05
CA PRO A 65 -14.05 16.79 11.51
C PRO A 65 -14.77 15.80 12.43
N GLU A 66 -15.05 16.16 13.68
CA GLU A 66 -15.58 15.28 14.72
C GLU A 66 -16.95 14.68 14.34
N GLY A 67 -17.01 13.36 14.20
CA GLY A 67 -18.22 12.61 13.83
C GLY A 67 -18.67 12.77 12.38
N VAL A 68 -17.89 13.47 11.56
CA VAL A 68 -18.20 13.74 10.14
C VAL A 68 -17.24 12.99 9.23
N ILE A 69 -15.95 13.02 9.55
CA ILE A 69 -14.89 12.47 8.72
C ILE A 69 -14.16 11.36 9.48
N THR A 70 -14.01 10.22 8.82
CA THR A 70 -13.15 9.14 9.29
C THR A 70 -11.69 9.38 8.93
N ALA A 71 -10.78 9.12 9.87
CA ALA A 71 -9.35 9.22 9.65
C ALA A 71 -8.86 8.17 8.63
N ASN A 72 -8.43 8.64 7.46
CA ASN A 72 -7.76 7.82 6.43
C ASN A 72 -6.30 7.54 6.81
N TYR A 73 -5.49 6.98 5.90
CA TYR A 73 -4.09 6.65 6.19
C TYR A 73 -3.24 7.89 6.50
N SER A 74 -3.64 9.08 6.05
CA SER A 74 -2.98 10.33 6.40
C SER A 74 -3.19 10.75 7.85
N LEU A 75 -4.30 10.33 8.48
CA LEU A 75 -4.70 10.72 9.84
C LEU A 75 -4.83 12.24 10.06
N LEU A 76 -4.92 13.02 8.98
CA LEU A 76 -4.89 14.48 8.99
C LEU A 76 -6.12 15.06 8.30
N TYR A 77 -6.62 16.17 8.84
CA TYR A 77 -7.72 16.94 8.28
C TYR A 77 -7.41 18.45 8.38
N ILE A 78 -7.67 19.20 7.31
CA ILE A 78 -7.52 20.66 7.26
C ILE A 78 -8.91 21.28 7.28
N ASP A 79 -9.25 21.98 8.37
CA ASP A 79 -10.45 22.80 8.46
C ASP A 79 -10.21 24.12 7.71
N THR A 80 -10.89 24.28 6.58
CA THR A 80 -10.75 25.43 5.70
C THR A 80 -11.48 26.68 6.20
N ASP A 81 -12.42 26.56 7.14
CA ASP A 81 -13.16 27.71 7.67
C ASP A 81 -12.29 28.53 8.63
N VAL A 82 -11.51 27.84 9.46
CA VAL A 82 -10.63 28.45 10.47
C VAL A 82 -9.14 28.30 10.17
N ASN A 83 -8.78 27.67 9.04
CA ASN A 83 -7.40 27.34 8.64
C ASN A 83 -6.64 26.57 9.73
N GLN A 84 -7.27 25.52 10.28
CA GLN A 84 -6.72 24.70 11.36
C GLN A 84 -6.40 23.27 10.90
N LEU A 85 -5.26 22.75 11.34
CA LEU A 85 -4.90 21.34 11.13
C LEU A 85 -5.42 20.51 12.31
N HIS A 86 -6.10 19.41 11.99
CA HIS A 86 -6.53 18.39 12.93
C HIS A 86 -5.79 17.08 12.63
N TYR A 87 -5.45 16.33 13.67
CA TYR A 87 -4.94 14.97 13.53
C TYR A 87 -5.72 13.98 14.40
N ASN A 88 -5.78 12.72 13.98
CA ASN A 88 -6.36 11.63 14.76
C ASN A 88 -5.28 10.55 15.03
N PRO A 89 -4.99 10.20 16.29
CA PRO A 89 -4.00 9.16 16.58
C PRO A 89 -4.48 7.75 16.21
N THR A 90 -5.78 7.56 15.96
CA THR A 90 -6.40 6.26 15.69
C THR A 90 -6.84 6.16 14.24
N TYR A 91 -6.25 5.22 13.50
CA TYR A 91 -6.65 4.93 12.13
C TYR A 91 -8.11 4.46 12.04
N GLY A 92 -8.86 5.03 11.10
CA GLY A 92 -10.26 4.69 10.88
C GLY A 92 -11.22 5.21 11.95
N ALA A 93 -10.78 6.06 12.89
CA ALA A 93 -11.66 6.70 13.86
C ALA A 93 -12.30 7.95 13.26
N ASP A 94 -13.57 8.19 13.59
CA ASP A 94 -14.33 9.39 13.21
C ASP A 94 -14.43 10.41 14.36
N THR A 95 -13.94 10.06 15.54
CA THR A 95 -13.97 10.87 16.77
C THR A 95 -12.60 10.94 17.42
N GLY A 96 -12.42 11.89 18.35
CA GLY A 96 -11.17 12.11 19.08
C GLY A 96 -10.12 12.90 18.30
N TRP A 97 -10.56 13.79 17.41
CA TRP A 97 -9.67 14.66 16.65
C TRP A 97 -9.00 15.71 17.54
N ILE A 98 -7.71 15.95 17.32
CA ILE A 98 -6.90 16.91 18.07
C ILE A 98 -6.50 18.05 17.14
N ALA A 99 -6.86 19.27 17.53
CA ALA A 99 -6.53 20.50 16.82
C ALA A 99 -5.10 20.98 17.15
N LEU A 100 -4.37 21.44 16.13
CA LEU A 100 -3.02 22.02 16.23
C LEU A 100 -3.03 23.53 15.97
#